data_AF-A6W691-F1
#
_entry.id   AF-A6W691-F1
#
_cell.length_a   1.000
_cell.length_b   1.000
_cell.length_c   1.000
_cell.angle_alpha   90.00
_cell.angle_beta   90.00
_cell.angle_gamma   90.00
#
_symmetry.space_group_name_H-M   'P 1'
#
loop_
_entity.id
_entity.type
_entity.pdbx_description
1 polymer ?
#
loop_
_entity_poly.entity_id
_entity_poly.type
_entity_poly.pdbx_seq_one_letter_code
_entity_poly.pdbx_strand_id
1 'polypeptide(L)'
;MAFSYKRIMAAEHSKQARLLSELRDLRVDRQTGVAAVYQQVVLLRAISRAVKALPRLESYSAAAPELQSLLRPFAVASTQPDPALPWAALRATSWWELQGQPLPPGRPRDAVKKGDLRGGLHPDVYDLMRDDPSFRTSAIDVLCRTMREPPALKHFLQRLQLSGADESRDMAPVPADGAYVVEDVYDRSELHATAKRAGLPPGNATEGITTVGRELCVFWNPFKTAVVGPSCGAGAPVSTPPPQDADSMRRHERLLLVFMVREVSPSV
;
A
#
# COMPACT_ATOMS: atom_id res chain seq x y z
N MET A 1 -16.83 30.24 11.00
CA MET A 1 -17.11 29.05 10.17
C MET A 1 -15.88 28.16 9.90
N ALA A 2 -14.65 28.69 9.79
CA ALA A 2 -13.43 27.91 9.52
C ALA A 2 -13.12 26.77 10.53
N PHE A 3 -13.46 26.94 11.81
CA PHE A 3 -13.24 25.91 12.84
C PHE A 3 -14.10 24.65 12.66
N SER A 4 -15.25 24.75 12.00
CA SER A 4 -16.14 23.59 11.77
C SER A 4 -15.58 22.67 10.68
N TYR A 5 -15.08 23.25 9.59
CA TYR A 5 -14.54 22.52 8.44
C TYR A 5 -13.29 21.71 8.80
N LYS A 6 -12.35 22.32 9.56
CA LYS A 6 -11.13 21.64 10.00
C LYS A 6 -11.41 20.39 10.85
N ARG A 7 -12.47 20.43 11.67
CA ARG A 7 -12.84 19.31 12.52
C ARG A 7 -13.49 18.16 11.74
N ILE A 8 -14.25 18.47 10.69
CA ILE A 8 -14.86 17.47 9.80
C ILE A 8 -13.76 16.74 9.00
N MET A 9 -12.85 17.47 8.38
CA MET A 9 -11.75 16.89 7.59
C MET A 9 -10.83 16.00 8.44
N ALA A 10 -10.50 16.42 9.66
CA ALA A 10 -9.69 15.61 10.58
C ALA A 10 -10.39 14.29 10.98
N ALA A 11 -11.71 14.34 11.19
CA ALA A 11 -12.49 13.14 11.52
C ALA A 11 -12.59 12.18 10.32
N GLU A 12 -12.74 12.70 9.11
CA GLU A 12 -12.75 11.90 7.88
C GLU A 12 -11.40 11.21 7.64
N HIS A 13 -10.29 11.94 7.72
CA HIS A 13 -8.95 11.34 7.62
C HIS A 13 -8.71 10.28 8.70
N SER A 14 -9.16 10.53 9.93
CA SER A 14 -9.07 9.52 11.01
C SER A 14 -9.90 8.28 10.73
N LYS A 15 -11.09 8.43 10.12
CA LYS A 15 -11.96 7.31 9.72
C LYS A 15 -11.32 6.50 8.59
N GLN A 16 -10.79 7.16 7.57
CA GLN A 16 -10.09 6.53 6.44
C GLN A 16 -8.87 5.73 6.93
N ALA A 17 -8.02 6.34 7.77
CA ALA A 17 -6.85 5.68 8.34
C ALA A 17 -7.23 4.42 9.14
N ARG A 18 -8.32 4.48 9.92
CA ARG A 18 -8.84 3.32 10.64
C ARG A 18 -9.29 2.21 9.69
N LEU A 19 -10.05 2.54 8.64
CA LEU A 19 -10.52 1.56 7.65
C LEU A 19 -9.34 0.87 6.94
N LEU A 20 -8.31 1.61 6.55
CA LEU A 20 -7.09 1.03 5.96
C LEU A 20 -6.29 0.17 6.95
N SER A 21 -6.33 0.49 8.24
CA SER A 21 -5.77 -0.40 9.28
C SER A 21 -6.55 -1.70 9.36
N GLU A 22 -7.89 -1.65 9.39
CA GLU A 22 -8.73 -2.85 9.44
C GLU A 22 -8.48 -3.80 8.25
N LEU A 23 -8.20 -3.26 7.05
CA LEU A 23 -7.81 -4.08 5.90
C LEU A 23 -6.49 -4.83 6.11
N ARG A 24 -5.49 -4.16 6.71
CA ARG A 24 -4.19 -4.78 7.03
C ARG A 24 -4.34 -5.88 8.07
N ASP A 25 -5.27 -5.69 9.00
CA ASP A 25 -5.53 -6.60 10.12
C ASP A 25 -6.62 -7.65 9.82
N LEU A 26 -7.06 -7.76 8.55
CA LEU A 26 -8.04 -8.77 8.15
C LEU A 26 -7.56 -10.16 8.54
N ARG A 27 -8.40 -10.85 9.33
CA ARG A 27 -8.11 -12.21 9.78
C ARG A 27 -8.20 -13.17 8.61
N VAL A 28 -7.05 -13.63 8.16
CA VAL A 28 -6.94 -14.64 7.11
C VAL A 28 -6.77 -16.02 7.75
N ASP A 29 -7.62 -16.96 7.36
CA ASP A 29 -7.45 -18.37 7.72
C ASP A 29 -6.14 -18.89 7.12
N ARG A 30 -5.41 -19.72 7.87
CA ARG A 30 -4.15 -20.32 7.42
C ARG A 30 -4.34 -21.81 7.27
N GLN A 31 -4.39 -22.27 6.02
CA GLN A 31 -4.42 -23.69 5.70
C GLN A 31 -3.03 -24.10 5.28
N THR A 32 -2.50 -25.19 5.86
CA THR A 32 -1.17 -25.74 5.55
C THR A 32 -0.02 -24.71 5.59
N GLY A 33 -0.15 -23.67 6.42
CA GLY A 33 0.84 -22.58 6.55
C GLY A 33 0.70 -21.45 5.52
N VAL A 34 -0.22 -21.58 4.55
CA VAL A 34 -0.52 -20.58 3.53
C VAL A 34 -1.77 -19.80 3.91
N ALA A 35 -1.71 -18.47 3.78
CA ALA A 35 -2.83 -17.59 4.05
C ALA A 35 -3.90 -17.68 2.94
N ALA A 36 -5.13 -18.01 3.31
CA ALA A 36 -6.27 -18.12 2.39
C ALA A 36 -6.88 -16.74 2.10
N VAL A 37 -6.47 -16.12 0.99
CA VAL A 37 -6.80 -14.73 0.61
C VAL A 37 -8.25 -14.52 0.11
N TYR A 38 -9.18 -15.36 0.54
CA TYR A 38 -10.54 -15.41 0.00
C TYR A 38 -11.37 -14.17 0.38
N GLN A 39 -11.16 -13.60 1.57
CA GLN A 39 -11.85 -12.36 1.98
C GLN A 39 -11.41 -11.17 1.12
N GLN A 40 -10.11 -11.08 0.81
CA GLN A 40 -9.54 -10.05 -0.05
C GLN A 40 -10.12 -10.12 -1.46
N VAL A 41 -10.25 -11.33 -2.02
CA VAL A 41 -10.89 -11.53 -3.35
C VAL A 41 -12.33 -11.02 -3.35
N VAL A 42 -13.12 -11.33 -2.31
CA VAL A 42 -14.51 -10.85 -2.19
C VAL A 42 -14.55 -9.32 -2.08
N LEU A 43 -13.68 -8.71 -1.29
CA LEU A 43 -13.59 -7.25 -1.14
C LEU A 43 -13.18 -6.57 -2.45
N LEU A 44 -12.14 -7.04 -3.14
CA LEU A 44 -11.71 -6.48 -4.43
C LEU A 44 -12.83 -6.54 -5.48
N ARG A 45 -13.58 -7.66 -5.52
CA ARG A 45 -14.75 -7.78 -6.38
C ARG A 45 -15.85 -6.76 -6.02
N ALA A 46 -16.08 -6.53 -4.73
CA ALA A 46 -17.06 -5.53 -4.29
C ALA A 46 -16.60 -4.08 -4.56
N ILE A 47 -15.30 -3.80 -4.49
CA ILE A 47 -14.71 -2.51 -4.89
C ILE A 47 -14.93 -2.27 -6.39
N SER A 48 -14.67 -3.28 -7.24
CA SER A 48 -14.96 -3.20 -8.69
C SER A 48 -16.42 -2.82 -8.97
N ARG A 49 -17.36 -3.34 -8.19
CA ARG A 49 -18.77 -2.98 -8.31
C ARG A 49 -19.06 -1.53 -7.91
N ALA A 50 -18.46 -1.04 -6.84
CA ALA A 50 -18.60 0.35 -6.42
C ALA A 50 -18.06 1.32 -7.48
N VAL A 51 -16.90 1.00 -8.07
CA VAL A 51 -16.32 1.77 -9.20
C VAL A 51 -17.27 1.82 -10.40
N LYS A 52 -17.97 0.71 -10.68
CA LYS A 52 -18.95 0.60 -11.77
C LYS A 52 -20.34 1.14 -11.40
N ALA A 53 -20.50 1.76 -10.23
CA ALA A 53 -21.78 2.22 -9.69
C ALA A 53 -22.89 1.15 -9.70
N LEU A 54 -22.51 -0.13 -9.56
CA LEU A 54 -23.46 -1.24 -9.50
C LEU A 54 -24.14 -1.30 -8.13
N PRO A 55 -25.34 -1.92 -8.00
CA PRO A 55 -26.03 -2.02 -6.73
C PRO A 55 -25.13 -2.55 -5.61
N ARG A 56 -25.11 -1.80 -4.49
CA ARG A 56 -24.23 -2.05 -3.34
C ARG A 56 -24.41 -3.44 -2.74
N LEU A 57 -25.66 -3.88 -2.59
CA LEU A 57 -26.02 -5.19 -2.05
C LEU A 57 -26.53 -6.12 -3.14
N GLU A 58 -25.94 -7.31 -3.20
CA GLU A 58 -26.30 -8.38 -4.12
C GLU A 58 -26.65 -9.65 -3.35
N SER A 59 -27.58 -10.46 -3.88
CA SER A 59 -27.87 -11.77 -3.29
C SER A 59 -26.67 -12.71 -3.44
N TYR A 60 -26.49 -13.61 -2.48
CA TYR A 60 -25.40 -14.57 -2.54
C TYR A 60 -25.50 -15.46 -3.78
N SER A 61 -26.70 -15.90 -4.15
CA SER A 61 -26.99 -16.73 -5.32
C SER A 61 -26.54 -16.07 -6.63
N ALA A 62 -26.73 -14.76 -6.77
CA ALA A 62 -26.27 -14.01 -7.94
C ALA A 62 -24.74 -13.83 -7.94
N ALA A 63 -24.12 -13.60 -6.78
CA ALA A 63 -22.69 -13.41 -6.65
C ALA A 63 -21.88 -14.72 -6.76
N ALA A 64 -22.46 -15.85 -6.35
CA ALA A 64 -21.73 -17.10 -6.11
C ALA A 64 -21.01 -17.66 -7.35
N PRO A 65 -21.61 -17.73 -8.56
CA PRO A 65 -20.91 -18.26 -9.73
C PRO A 65 -19.66 -17.46 -10.11
N GLU A 66 -19.77 -16.12 -10.05
CA GLU A 66 -18.65 -15.23 -10.33
C GLU A 66 -17.57 -15.37 -9.26
N LEU A 67 -17.94 -15.32 -7.97
CA LEU A 67 -16.99 -15.47 -6.88
C LEU A 67 -16.27 -16.83 -6.91
N GLN A 68 -16.97 -17.91 -7.25
CA GLN A 68 -16.39 -19.24 -7.39
C GLN A 68 -15.35 -19.29 -8.52
N SER A 69 -15.60 -18.58 -9.62
CA SER A 69 -14.62 -18.41 -10.72
C SER A 69 -13.42 -17.58 -10.28
N LEU A 70 -13.65 -16.50 -9.53
CA LEU A 70 -12.62 -15.56 -9.06
C LEU A 70 -11.72 -16.14 -7.97
N LEU A 71 -12.25 -17.00 -7.09
CA LEU A 71 -11.50 -17.63 -6.00
C LEU A 71 -10.64 -18.80 -6.46
N ARG A 72 -11.00 -19.46 -7.57
CA ARG A 72 -10.33 -20.69 -8.06
C ARG A 72 -8.81 -20.55 -8.23
N PRO A 73 -8.25 -19.45 -8.79
CA PRO A 73 -6.80 -19.29 -8.92
C PRO A 73 -6.06 -19.15 -7.58
N PHE A 74 -6.78 -18.86 -6.49
CA PHE A 74 -6.23 -18.66 -5.15
C PHE A 74 -6.48 -19.85 -4.23
N ALA A 75 -6.97 -20.99 -4.75
CA ALA A 75 -7.25 -22.18 -3.97
C ALA A 75 -5.97 -22.70 -3.30
N VAL A 76 -5.98 -22.79 -1.97
CA VAL A 76 -4.86 -23.31 -1.16
C VAL A 76 -4.87 -24.84 -1.08
N ALA A 77 -6.01 -25.47 -1.36
CA ALA A 77 -6.22 -26.92 -1.33
C ALA A 77 -6.73 -27.42 -2.70
N SER A 78 -6.72 -28.75 -2.88
CA SER A 78 -7.28 -29.41 -4.08
C SER A 78 -8.79 -29.18 -4.24
N THR A 79 -9.49 -28.91 -3.14
CA THR A 79 -10.91 -28.59 -3.14
C THR A 79 -11.16 -27.14 -3.52
N GLN A 80 -12.17 -26.91 -4.36
CA GLN A 80 -12.55 -25.56 -4.74
C GLN A 80 -13.03 -24.75 -3.52
N PRO A 81 -12.57 -23.50 -3.35
CA PRO A 81 -13.00 -22.65 -2.24
C PRO A 81 -14.49 -22.33 -2.34
N ASP A 82 -15.16 -22.36 -1.19
CA ASP A 82 -16.58 -22.04 -1.09
C ASP A 82 -16.77 -20.54 -0.83
N PRO A 83 -17.41 -19.77 -1.74
CA PRO A 83 -17.56 -18.33 -1.58
C PRO A 83 -18.46 -17.94 -0.40
N ALA A 84 -19.31 -18.83 0.13
CA ALA A 84 -20.16 -18.51 1.29
C ALA A 84 -19.35 -18.26 2.57
N LEU A 85 -18.17 -18.87 2.71
CA LEU A 85 -17.31 -18.68 3.88
C LEU A 85 -16.73 -17.27 3.98
N PRO A 86 -15.97 -16.74 2.98
CA PRO A 86 -15.48 -15.37 3.03
C PRO A 86 -16.63 -14.36 3.03
N TRP A 87 -17.74 -14.64 2.33
CA TRP A 87 -18.95 -13.79 2.36
C TRP A 87 -19.53 -13.63 3.76
N ALA A 88 -19.57 -14.71 4.54
CA ALA A 88 -20.04 -14.68 5.93
C ALA A 88 -19.00 -14.06 6.88
N ALA A 89 -17.72 -14.40 6.70
CA ALA A 89 -16.64 -13.98 7.59
C ALA A 89 -16.44 -12.46 7.59
N LEU A 90 -16.66 -11.81 6.45
CA LEU A 90 -16.54 -10.36 6.31
C LEU A 90 -17.55 -9.58 7.18
N ARG A 91 -18.65 -10.20 7.64
CA ARG A 91 -19.61 -9.57 8.56
C ARG A 91 -18.98 -9.10 9.88
N ALA A 92 -17.84 -9.65 10.27
CA ALA A 92 -17.10 -9.23 11.46
C ALA A 92 -16.28 -7.94 11.26
N THR A 93 -16.34 -7.32 10.08
CA THR A 93 -15.54 -6.16 9.70
C THR A 93 -16.43 -4.94 9.45
N SER A 94 -15.88 -3.72 9.58
CA SER A 94 -16.60 -2.49 9.22
C SER A 94 -16.77 -2.31 7.70
N TRP A 95 -16.17 -3.19 6.90
CA TRP A 95 -16.14 -3.11 5.45
C TRP A 95 -17.35 -3.74 4.78
N TRP A 96 -18.08 -4.61 5.47
CA TRP A 96 -19.08 -5.47 4.87
C TRP A 96 -20.42 -5.41 5.62
N GLU A 97 -21.49 -5.23 4.85
CA GLU A 97 -22.85 -5.39 5.34
C GLU A 97 -23.41 -6.73 4.84
N LEU A 98 -24.04 -7.48 5.74
CA LEU A 98 -24.78 -8.70 5.40
C LEU A 98 -26.22 -8.55 5.89
N GLN A 99 -27.17 -8.44 4.97
CA GLN A 99 -28.59 -8.32 5.26
C GLN A 99 -29.27 -9.68 5.32
N GLY A 100 -30.18 -9.80 6.29
CA GLY A 100 -30.97 -10.99 6.56
C GLY A 100 -30.79 -11.47 8.00
N GLN A 101 -31.05 -12.75 8.24
CA GLN A 101 -31.04 -13.29 9.59
C GLN A 101 -29.63 -13.29 10.22
N PRO A 102 -29.54 -13.22 11.56
CA PRO A 102 -28.28 -13.46 12.26
C PRO A 102 -27.66 -14.81 11.87
N LEU A 103 -26.34 -14.84 11.70
CA LEU A 103 -25.65 -16.09 11.40
C LEU A 103 -25.62 -16.97 12.66
N PRO A 104 -26.07 -18.23 12.60
CA PRO A 104 -25.97 -19.14 13.72
C PRO A 104 -24.49 -19.49 13.99
N PRO A 105 -24.11 -19.70 15.27
CA PRO A 105 -22.77 -20.14 15.60
C PRO A 105 -22.46 -21.50 14.92
N GLY A 106 -21.26 -21.63 14.37
CA GLY A 106 -20.76 -22.89 13.79
C GLY A 106 -21.32 -23.30 12.42
N ARG A 107 -22.35 -22.62 11.87
CA ARG A 107 -22.89 -22.93 10.52
C ARG A 107 -23.09 -21.70 9.62
N PRO A 108 -22.10 -20.79 9.50
CA PRO A 108 -22.27 -19.55 8.73
C PRO A 108 -22.48 -19.80 7.23
N ARG A 109 -21.80 -20.81 6.66
CA ARG A 109 -21.92 -21.23 5.25
C ARG A 109 -23.35 -21.59 4.87
N ASP A 110 -23.97 -22.47 5.65
CA ASP A 110 -25.32 -22.97 5.36
C ASP A 110 -26.36 -21.87 5.49
N ALA A 111 -26.18 -20.96 6.45
CA ALA A 111 -27.08 -19.82 6.64
C ALA A 111 -27.01 -18.85 5.45
N VAL A 112 -25.82 -18.53 4.95
CA VAL A 112 -25.65 -17.71 3.74
C VAL A 112 -26.34 -18.34 2.54
N LYS A 113 -26.12 -19.64 2.31
CA LYS A 113 -26.67 -20.34 1.14
C LYS A 113 -28.19 -20.52 1.21
N LYS A 114 -28.70 -20.98 2.35
CA LYS A 114 -30.15 -21.26 2.51
C LYS A 114 -30.98 -19.99 2.57
N GLY A 115 -30.45 -18.93 3.19
CA GLY A 115 -31.12 -17.64 3.32
C GLY A 115 -30.90 -16.68 2.15
N ASP A 116 -30.09 -17.08 1.16
CA ASP A 116 -29.65 -16.22 0.06
C ASP A 116 -29.22 -14.80 0.51
N LEU A 117 -28.41 -14.76 1.57
CA LEU A 117 -28.16 -13.52 2.31
C LEU A 117 -27.49 -12.48 1.41
N ARG A 118 -28.09 -11.28 1.36
CA ARG A 118 -27.57 -10.18 0.54
C ARG A 118 -26.38 -9.56 1.23
N GLY A 119 -25.31 -9.33 0.47
CA GLY A 119 -24.04 -8.83 0.99
C GLY A 119 -23.41 -7.82 0.06
N GLY A 120 -22.53 -7.00 0.63
CA GLY A 120 -21.77 -6.00 -0.10
C GLY A 120 -21.00 -5.07 0.83
N LEU A 121 -20.38 -4.04 0.25
CA LEU A 121 -19.68 -3.04 1.06
C LEU A 121 -20.65 -2.31 1.99
N HIS A 122 -20.17 -2.00 3.20
CA HIS A 122 -20.87 -1.09 4.12
C HIS A 122 -21.16 0.25 3.41
N PRO A 123 -22.31 0.92 3.65
CA PRO A 123 -22.69 2.17 2.96
C PRO A 123 -21.56 3.19 2.86
N ASP A 124 -20.98 3.56 3.99
CA ASP A 124 -19.88 4.53 4.05
C ASP A 124 -18.64 4.12 3.24
N VAL A 125 -18.35 2.83 3.18
CA VAL A 125 -17.20 2.30 2.43
C VAL A 125 -17.51 2.25 0.95
N TYR A 126 -18.75 1.93 0.58
CA TYR A 126 -19.21 1.94 -0.80
C TYR A 126 -19.12 3.35 -1.40
N ASP A 127 -19.66 4.35 -0.71
CA ASP A 127 -19.60 5.74 -1.16
C ASP A 127 -18.15 6.22 -1.27
N LEU A 128 -17.34 5.91 -0.25
CA LEU A 128 -15.91 6.26 -0.27
C LEU A 128 -15.15 5.58 -1.42
N MET A 129 -15.43 4.31 -1.72
CA MET A 129 -14.85 3.61 -2.88
C MET A 129 -15.29 4.23 -4.22
N ARG A 130 -16.50 4.78 -4.31
CA ARG A 130 -17.00 5.44 -5.51
C ARG A 130 -16.38 6.83 -5.68
N ASP A 131 -16.40 7.62 -4.62
CA ASP A 131 -16.22 9.07 -4.67
C ASP A 131 -14.77 9.51 -4.39
N ASP A 132 -13.95 8.69 -3.72
CA ASP A 132 -12.55 9.00 -3.39
C ASP A 132 -11.57 8.04 -4.10
N PRO A 133 -11.02 8.45 -5.26
CA PRO A 133 -10.02 7.68 -5.98
C PRO A 133 -8.75 7.40 -5.18
N SER A 134 -8.29 8.34 -4.34
CA SER A 134 -7.05 8.20 -3.58
C SER A 134 -7.20 7.13 -2.49
N PHE A 135 -8.31 7.17 -1.76
CA PHE A 135 -8.64 6.13 -0.79
C PHE A 135 -8.81 4.78 -1.46
N ARG A 136 -9.50 4.72 -2.60
CA ARG A 136 -9.68 3.50 -3.39
C ARG A 136 -8.34 2.89 -3.80
N THR A 137 -7.41 3.68 -4.34
CA THR A 137 -6.06 3.20 -4.70
C THR A 137 -5.35 2.63 -3.49
N SER A 138 -5.37 3.35 -2.37
CA SER A 138 -4.73 2.91 -1.11
C SER A 138 -5.33 1.60 -0.59
N ALA A 139 -6.66 1.46 -0.64
CA ALA A 139 -7.33 0.24 -0.19
C ALA A 139 -7.02 -0.98 -1.07
N ILE A 140 -6.98 -0.79 -2.40
CA ILE A 140 -6.59 -1.84 -3.35
C ILE A 140 -5.16 -2.27 -3.10
N ASP A 141 -4.23 -1.32 -2.96
CA ASP A 141 -2.82 -1.60 -2.69
C ASP A 141 -2.64 -2.38 -1.37
N VAL A 142 -3.29 -1.95 -0.29
CA VAL A 142 -3.28 -2.67 0.99
C VAL A 142 -3.78 -4.11 0.82
N LEU A 143 -4.91 -4.32 0.13
CA LEU A 143 -5.45 -5.66 -0.13
C LEU A 143 -4.45 -6.50 -0.95
N CYS A 144 -3.90 -5.95 -2.04
CA CYS A 144 -2.94 -6.64 -2.91
C CYS A 144 -1.66 -7.05 -2.19
N ARG A 145 -1.07 -6.16 -1.37
CA ARG A 145 0.14 -6.47 -0.56
C ARG A 145 -0.07 -7.68 0.35
N THR A 146 -1.27 -7.85 0.91
CA THR A 146 -1.57 -9.02 1.77
C THR A 146 -1.73 -10.32 1.00
N MET A 147 -2.01 -10.27 -0.30
CA MET A 147 -2.30 -11.46 -1.11
C MET A 147 -1.06 -12.23 -1.58
N ARG A 148 0.16 -11.70 -1.35
CA ARG A 148 1.48 -12.25 -1.76
C ARG A 148 1.54 -12.69 -3.23
N GLU A 149 2.09 -11.83 -4.08
CA GLU A 149 2.19 -11.90 -5.55
C GLU A 149 2.13 -13.29 -6.21
N PRO A 150 0.93 -13.76 -6.60
CA PRO A 150 0.80 -14.73 -7.68
C PRO A 150 0.69 -13.99 -9.03
N PRO A 151 1.21 -14.54 -10.14
CA PRO A 151 0.90 -14.07 -11.50
C PRO A 151 -0.61 -13.93 -11.77
N ALA A 152 -1.42 -14.70 -11.03
CA ALA A 152 -2.87 -14.64 -11.05
C ALA A 152 -3.44 -13.27 -10.61
N LEU A 153 -2.75 -12.51 -9.74
CA LEU A 153 -3.26 -11.25 -9.21
C LEU A 153 -3.37 -10.18 -10.31
N LYS A 154 -2.41 -10.08 -11.22
CA LYS A 154 -2.46 -9.13 -12.33
C LYS A 154 -3.67 -9.40 -13.23
N HIS A 155 -3.82 -10.64 -13.69
CA HIS A 155 -4.99 -11.04 -14.51
C HIS A 155 -6.32 -10.86 -13.76
N PHE A 156 -6.31 -11.13 -12.45
CA PHE A 156 -7.47 -10.91 -11.60
C PHE A 156 -7.88 -9.44 -11.53
N LEU A 157 -6.94 -8.51 -11.28
CA LEU A 157 -7.21 -7.08 -11.26
C LEU A 157 -7.67 -6.58 -12.64
N GLN A 158 -7.12 -7.11 -13.73
CA GLN A 158 -7.53 -6.75 -15.10
C GLN A 158 -8.98 -7.17 -15.35
N ARG A 159 -9.33 -8.39 -14.97
CA ARG A 159 -10.71 -8.90 -15.07
C ARG A 159 -11.69 -8.05 -14.26
N LEU A 160 -11.27 -7.56 -13.10
CA LEU A 160 -12.07 -6.65 -12.28
C LEU A 160 -12.06 -5.20 -12.78
N GLN A 161 -11.25 -4.86 -13.79
CA GLN A 161 -11.03 -3.49 -14.26
C GLN A 161 -10.54 -2.57 -13.13
N LEU A 162 -9.68 -3.11 -12.26
CA LEU A 162 -8.99 -2.38 -11.19
C LEU A 162 -7.50 -2.17 -11.53
N SER A 163 -7.05 -2.63 -12.70
CA SER A 163 -5.73 -2.33 -13.25
C SER A 163 -5.80 -0.96 -13.91
N GLY A 164 -5.12 0.05 -13.37
CA GLY A 164 -5.13 1.39 -13.97
C GLY A 164 -5.55 2.53 -13.04
N ALA A 165 -5.63 2.31 -11.73
CA ALA A 165 -5.64 3.43 -10.79
C ALA A 165 -4.36 4.31 -10.86
N ASP A 166 -3.34 3.86 -11.61
CA ASP A 166 -2.10 4.60 -11.85
C ASP A 166 -1.84 4.95 -13.34
N GLU A 167 -2.43 4.24 -14.30
CA GLU A 167 -2.07 4.38 -15.73
C GLU A 167 -3.00 5.32 -16.53
N SER A 168 -4.07 5.84 -15.93
CA SER A 168 -4.93 6.88 -16.54
C SER A 168 -4.61 8.29 -16.05
N ARG A 169 -3.43 8.51 -15.44
CA ARG A 169 -2.76 9.80 -15.56
C ARG A 169 -2.18 9.85 -16.96
N ASP A 170 -3.03 10.28 -17.90
CA ASP A 170 -2.54 10.86 -19.15
C ASP A 170 -1.38 11.78 -18.80
N MET A 171 -0.22 11.43 -19.36
CA MET A 171 1.04 12.12 -19.26
C MET A 171 0.84 13.58 -19.66
N ALA A 172 0.50 14.44 -18.71
CA ALA A 172 0.96 15.81 -18.76
C ALA A 172 2.49 15.72 -18.84
N PRO A 173 3.13 16.41 -19.81
CA PRO A 173 4.57 16.32 -19.98
C PRO A 173 5.21 16.64 -18.64
N VAL A 174 6.07 15.73 -18.17
CA VAL A 174 6.91 15.95 -17.00
C VAL A 174 7.54 17.33 -17.19
N PRO A 175 7.23 18.34 -16.36
CA PRO A 175 7.94 19.61 -16.46
C PRO A 175 9.40 19.29 -16.22
N ALA A 176 10.29 19.80 -17.08
CA ALA A 176 11.73 19.58 -17.01
C ALA A 176 12.37 20.09 -15.69
N ASP A 177 11.57 20.65 -14.79
CA ASP A 177 11.94 21.15 -13.48
C ASP A 177 11.66 20.12 -12.36
N GLY A 178 12.47 19.06 -12.32
CA GLY A 178 12.98 18.48 -11.08
C GLY A 178 12.03 17.99 -9.98
N ALA A 179 10.77 17.64 -10.26
CA ALA A 179 9.87 17.10 -9.24
C ALA A 179 10.17 15.61 -8.93
N TYR A 180 10.42 15.28 -7.66
CA TYR A 180 10.61 13.91 -7.18
C TYR A 180 9.26 13.28 -6.78
N VAL A 181 9.15 11.96 -6.89
CA VAL A 181 7.94 11.18 -6.56
C VAL A 181 8.16 10.43 -5.25
N VAL A 182 7.15 10.42 -4.38
CA VAL A 182 7.18 9.73 -3.09
C VAL A 182 6.94 8.23 -3.30
N GLU A 183 7.68 7.38 -2.56
CA GLU A 183 7.68 5.90 -2.61
C GLU A 183 8.41 5.22 -3.77
N ASP A 184 9.13 5.97 -4.60
CA ASP A 184 9.92 5.38 -5.69
C ASP A 184 11.33 4.94 -5.23
N VAL A 185 11.86 3.88 -5.86
CA VAL A 185 13.21 3.38 -5.59
C VAL A 185 14.18 4.05 -6.56
N TYR A 186 14.89 5.06 -6.07
CA TYR A 186 15.84 5.80 -6.88
C TYR A 186 17.24 5.16 -6.88
N ASP A 187 17.92 5.24 -8.03
CA ASP A 187 19.35 4.93 -8.10
C ASP A 187 20.16 5.99 -7.34
N ARG A 188 21.00 5.50 -6.42
CA ARG A 188 21.81 6.34 -5.55
C ARG A 188 22.76 7.26 -6.33
N SER A 189 23.32 6.78 -7.44
CA SER A 189 24.29 7.51 -8.25
C SER A 189 23.62 8.63 -9.04
N GLU A 190 22.41 8.39 -9.55
CA GLU A 190 21.62 9.40 -10.26
C GLU A 190 21.15 10.54 -9.35
N LEU A 191 20.68 10.22 -8.14
CA LEU A 191 20.33 11.23 -7.14
C LEU A 191 21.53 12.12 -6.81
N HIS A 192 22.70 11.51 -6.61
CA HIS A 192 23.93 12.23 -6.30
C HIS A 192 24.39 13.12 -7.48
N ALA A 193 24.34 12.61 -8.71
CA ALA A 193 24.66 13.39 -9.91
C ALA A 193 23.71 14.57 -10.11
N THR A 194 22.43 14.40 -9.80
CA THR A 194 21.41 15.45 -9.92
C THR A 194 21.59 16.52 -8.86
N ALA A 195 21.82 16.15 -7.59
CA ALA A 195 22.13 17.11 -6.53
C ALA A 195 23.40 17.93 -6.83
N LYS A 196 24.44 17.27 -7.38
CA LYS A 196 25.68 17.94 -7.79
C LYS A 196 25.45 18.93 -8.95
N ARG A 197 24.65 18.57 -9.95
CA ARG A 197 24.27 19.47 -11.05
C ARG A 197 23.47 20.68 -10.55
N ALA A 198 22.66 20.51 -9.51
CA ALA A 198 21.91 21.59 -8.86
C ALA A 198 22.77 22.47 -7.92
N GLY A 199 24.07 22.20 -7.78
CA GLY A 199 24.96 22.99 -6.93
C GLY A 199 24.72 22.82 -5.43
N LEU A 200 24.01 21.77 -5.00
CA LEU A 200 23.75 21.52 -3.59
C LEU A 200 25.03 21.03 -2.88
N PRO A 201 25.38 21.59 -1.71
CA PRO A 201 26.56 21.17 -0.97
C PRO A 201 26.35 19.75 -0.38
N PRO A 202 27.41 18.93 -0.26
CA PRO A 202 27.31 17.62 0.38
C PRO A 202 26.98 17.78 1.88
N GLY A 203 25.89 17.17 2.32
CA GLY A 203 25.41 17.29 3.70
C GLY A 203 26.33 16.64 4.73
N ASN A 204 26.54 17.33 5.86
CA ASN A 204 27.20 16.80 7.07
C ASN A 204 26.15 16.18 8.00
N ALA A 205 26.53 15.24 8.87
CA ALA A 205 25.64 14.40 9.70
C ALA A 205 24.61 15.13 10.59
N THR A 206 24.73 16.45 10.77
CA THR A 206 23.83 17.28 11.58
C THR A 206 23.19 18.44 10.80
N GLU A 207 23.52 18.61 9.53
CA GLU A 207 23.05 19.72 8.66
C GLU A 207 22.37 19.23 7.37
N GLY A 208 21.94 17.97 7.34
CA GLY A 208 21.31 17.32 6.17
C GLY A 208 19.79 17.52 6.03
N ILE A 209 19.24 18.56 6.67
CA ILE A 209 17.86 18.97 6.44
C ILE A 209 17.92 20.21 5.55
N THR A 210 17.88 20.00 4.23
CA THR A 210 17.70 21.10 3.29
C THR A 210 16.23 21.14 2.90
N THR A 211 15.57 22.23 3.25
CA THR A 211 14.23 22.55 2.73
C THR A 211 14.35 22.89 1.25
N VAL A 212 13.69 22.13 0.39
CA VAL A 212 13.52 22.47 -1.01
C VAL A 212 12.08 22.96 -1.17
N GLY A 213 11.91 24.28 -1.21
CA GLY A 213 10.58 24.90 -1.20
C GLY A 213 9.87 24.78 0.15
N ARG A 214 8.58 24.45 0.15
CA ARG A 214 7.75 24.33 1.38
C ARG A 214 7.76 22.93 2.00
N GLU A 215 8.54 22.01 1.43
CA GLU A 215 8.59 20.61 1.87
C GLU A 215 9.94 20.28 2.51
N LEU A 216 9.88 19.43 3.54
CA LEU A 216 11.03 18.99 4.31
C LEU A 216 11.64 17.74 3.65
N CYS A 217 12.83 17.87 3.08
CA CYS A 217 13.61 16.71 2.64
C CYS A 217 14.67 16.37 3.70
N VAL A 218 14.69 15.12 4.18
CA VAL A 218 15.75 14.64 5.07
C VAL A 218 16.68 13.74 4.25
N PHE A 219 17.91 14.19 4.02
CA PHE A 219 18.96 13.36 3.44
C PHE A 219 19.83 12.83 4.58
N TRP A 220 19.81 11.52 4.82
CA TRP A 220 20.73 10.88 5.75
C TRP A 220 21.87 10.18 4.97
N ASN A 221 23.10 10.63 5.19
CA ASN A 221 24.31 9.98 4.70
C ASN A 221 25.09 9.43 5.90
N PRO A 222 25.18 8.10 6.12
CA PRO A 222 25.84 7.55 7.30
C PRO A 222 27.37 7.49 7.22
N PHE A 223 28.00 7.88 6.10
CA PHE A 223 29.43 7.65 5.91
C PHE A 223 30.21 8.94 5.73
N LYS A 224 30.57 9.55 6.86
CA LYS A 224 31.79 10.35 6.95
C LYS A 224 32.73 9.61 7.91
N THR A 225 33.72 8.90 7.37
CA THR A 225 34.95 8.69 8.13
C THR A 225 35.63 10.04 8.23
N ALA A 226 35.66 10.59 9.44
CA ALA A 226 36.48 11.75 9.74
C ALA A 226 37.94 11.34 9.49
N VAL A 227 38.56 11.88 8.44
CA VAL A 227 40.02 11.89 8.35
C VAL A 227 40.49 12.96 9.32
N VAL A 228 40.68 12.57 10.57
CA VAL A 228 41.50 13.32 11.52
C VAL A 228 42.95 13.12 11.07
N GLY A 229 43.55 14.17 10.51
CA GLY A 229 44.98 14.14 10.19
C GLY A 229 45.80 13.98 11.48
N PRO A 230 46.79 13.08 11.53
CA PRO A 230 47.68 12.99 12.68
C PRO A 230 48.65 14.17 12.69
N SER A 231 48.74 14.81 13.85
CA SER A 231 49.83 15.71 14.22
C SER A 231 51.19 15.01 14.05
N CYS A 232 52.18 15.78 13.60
CA CYS A 232 53.59 15.40 13.56
C CYS A 232 54.07 14.80 14.89
N GLY A 233 54.72 13.63 14.81
CA GLY A 233 55.42 13.00 15.92
C GLY A 233 56.07 11.69 15.46
N ALA A 234 57.36 11.75 15.15
CA ALA A 234 58.14 10.70 14.49
C ALA A 234 58.28 9.40 15.31
N GLY A 235 58.28 8.24 14.63
CA GLY A 235 58.67 6.96 15.24
C GLY A 235 58.43 5.69 14.42
N ALA A 236 59.37 5.38 13.51
CA ALA A 236 59.76 4.04 12.99
C ALA A 236 58.85 3.27 11.99
N PRO A 237 59.43 2.42 11.12
CA PRO A 237 58.78 1.89 9.91
C PRO A 237 58.17 0.49 10.15
N VAL A 238 56.95 0.26 9.64
CA VAL A 238 56.34 -1.08 9.57
C VAL A 238 55.77 -1.33 8.17
N SER A 239 56.05 -2.54 7.70
CA SER A 239 55.87 -3.09 6.36
C SER A 239 54.49 -2.92 5.73
N THR A 240 54.52 -2.65 4.42
CA THR A 240 53.43 -2.73 3.45
C THR A 240 52.92 -4.17 3.27
N PRO A 241 51.59 -4.42 3.31
CA PRO A 241 51.00 -5.60 2.69
C PRO A 241 50.63 -5.33 1.22
N PRO A 242 50.52 -6.39 0.38
CA PRO A 242 50.27 -6.27 -1.06
C PRO A 242 48.82 -5.81 -1.37
N PRO A 243 48.57 -5.31 -2.60
CA PRO A 243 47.26 -4.79 -2.98
C PRO A 243 46.21 -5.91 -3.01
N GLN A 244 45.11 -5.72 -2.28
CA GLN A 244 43.90 -6.52 -2.45
C GLN A 244 43.07 -5.91 -3.60
N ASP A 245 42.63 -6.80 -4.48
CA ASP A 245 41.89 -6.54 -5.72
C ASP A 245 40.73 -5.55 -5.55
N ALA A 246 40.70 -4.55 -6.42
CA ALA A 246 39.72 -3.47 -6.49
C ALA A 246 38.36 -3.88 -7.07
N ASP A 247 38.02 -5.18 -7.15
CA ASP A 247 36.88 -5.65 -7.96
C ASP A 247 35.80 -6.45 -7.19
N SER A 248 35.79 -6.41 -5.85
CA SER A 248 34.87 -7.24 -5.03
C SER A 248 33.79 -6.51 -4.22
N MET A 249 33.49 -5.23 -4.50
CA MET A 249 32.36 -4.55 -3.84
C MET A 249 31.45 -3.78 -4.83
N ARG A 250 30.66 -4.52 -5.61
CA ARG A 250 29.38 -4.04 -6.12
C ARG A 250 28.21 -4.76 -5.43
N ARG A 251 28.05 -4.54 -4.13
CA ARG A 251 26.79 -4.90 -3.46
C ARG A 251 25.79 -3.77 -3.71
N HIS A 252 24.73 -4.10 -4.43
CA HIS A 252 23.57 -3.22 -4.59
C HIS A 252 22.85 -3.13 -3.24
N GLU A 253 23.16 -2.10 -2.46
CA GLU A 253 22.44 -1.77 -1.22
C GLU A 253 21.24 -0.88 -1.56
N ARG A 254 20.03 -1.44 -1.43
CA ARG A 254 18.76 -0.72 -1.54
C ARG A 254 18.48 0.02 -0.23
N LEU A 255 18.29 1.33 -0.27
CA LEU A 255 17.88 2.15 0.87
C LEU A 255 16.37 2.43 0.77
N LEU A 256 15.65 2.26 1.88
CA LEU A 256 14.25 2.65 2.02
C LEU A 256 14.21 4.08 2.56
N LEU A 257 13.74 5.05 1.78
CA LEU A 257 13.47 6.41 2.27
C LEU A 257 12.03 6.49 2.81
N VAL A 258 11.84 7.11 3.97
CA VAL A 258 10.52 7.40 4.54
C VAL A 258 10.35 8.91 4.65
N PHE A 259 9.30 9.46 4.03
CA PHE A 259 8.94 10.87 4.14
C PHE A 259 7.76 11.05 5.11
N MET A 260 7.83 12.06 5.99
CA MET A 260 6.69 12.52 6.80
C MET A 260 6.35 13.94 6.40
N VAL A 261 5.14 14.15 5.88
CA VAL A 261 4.58 15.48 5.59
C VAL A 261 3.84 15.98 6.83
N ARG A 262 4.16 17.18 7.30
CA ARG A 262 3.37 17.91 8.30
C ARG A 262 2.84 19.19 7.66
N GLU A 263 1.53 19.28 7.49
CA GLU A 263 0.88 20.53 7.09
C GLU A 263 1.02 21.59 8.18
N VAL A 264 1.47 22.79 7.79
CA VAL A 264 1.36 24.01 8.59
C VAL A 264 0.41 24.95 7.86
N SER A 265 -0.77 25.20 8.44
CA SER A 265 -1.72 26.18 7.90
C SER A 265 -1.14 27.59 7.98
N PRO A 266 -1.30 28.44 6.95
CA PRO A 266 -0.82 29.81 6.99
C PRO A 266 -1.64 30.66 7.96
N SER A 267 -0.96 31.45 8.79
CA SER A 267 -1.57 32.54 9.53
C SER A 267 -1.81 33.72 8.58
N VAL A 268 -3.07 34.10 8.43
CA VAL A 268 -3.50 35.47 8.08
C VAL A 268 -4.61 35.84 9.04
#